data_AF-A0A246HHG8-F1
#
_entry.id   AF-A0A246HHG8-F1
#
_cell.length_a   1.000
_cell.length_b   1.000
_cell.length_c   1.000
_cell.angle_alpha   90.00
_cell.angle_beta   90.00
_cell.angle_gamma   90.00
#
_symmetry.space_group_name_H-M   'P 1'
#
loop_
_entity.id
_entity.type
_entity.pdbx_description
1 polymer ?
#
loop_
_entity_poly.entity_id
_entity_poly.type
_entity_poly.pdbx_seq_one_letter_code
_entity_poly.pdbx_strand_id
1 'polypeptide(L)'
;MLHLFTPRETGRRGAWSSFETGSFGASLAPELHNLAWATYFGDEFSEEGDRDAMKAEGFIVDEYENGYLVQITASLEDLDRSLDVFSAKRIKLKTLYRRELFSTTDEPEAPAPSTRSSSLS
;
A
#
# COMPACT_ATOMS: atom_id res chain seq x y z
N MET A 1 8.94 11.73 -9.13
CA MET A 1 8.60 13.15 -9.31
C MET A 1 9.67 13.97 -8.59
N LEU A 2 10.38 14.86 -9.29
CA LEU A 2 11.47 15.66 -8.72
C LEU A 2 10.97 17.10 -8.55
N HIS A 3 10.58 17.49 -7.34
CA HIS A 3 10.21 18.88 -7.01
C HIS A 3 11.31 19.47 -6.12
N LEU A 4 11.85 20.62 -6.53
CA LEU A 4 12.88 21.32 -5.77
C LEU A 4 12.20 22.32 -4.83
N PHE A 5 12.23 22.04 -3.53
CA PHE A 5 11.62 22.91 -2.52
C PHE A 5 12.44 24.18 -2.32
N THR A 6 11.75 25.31 -2.24
CA THR A 6 12.35 26.62 -1.98
C THR A 6 12.47 26.87 -0.47
N PRO A 7 13.36 27.78 -0.03
CA PRO A 7 13.50 28.15 1.38
C PRO A 7 12.21 28.70 2.03
N ARG A 8 11.27 29.22 1.22
CA ARG A 8 9.96 29.70 1.68
C ARG A 8 9.00 28.54 1.98
N GLU A 9 9.14 27.42 1.29
CA GLU A 9 8.32 26.21 1.45
C GLU A 9 8.80 25.36 2.63
N THR A 10 10.09 25.38 2.93
CA THR A 10 10.69 24.67 4.08
C THR A 10 10.64 25.48 5.38
N GLY A 11 10.35 26.78 5.29
CA GLY A 11 10.40 27.74 6.39
C GLY A 11 9.20 27.67 7.35
N ARG A 12 9.14 26.63 8.20
CA ARG A 12 8.57 26.64 9.58
C ARG A 12 8.41 25.25 10.23
N ARG A 13 8.73 24.16 9.55
CA ARG A 13 8.55 22.81 10.10
C ARG A 13 9.91 22.24 10.49
N GLY A 14 10.05 21.91 11.77
CA GLY A 14 11.23 21.22 12.27
C GLY A 14 11.44 19.93 11.49
N ALA A 15 12.71 19.67 11.17
CA ALA A 15 13.25 18.37 10.82
C ALA A 15 12.45 17.56 9.77
N TRP A 16 12.83 17.69 8.50
CA TRP A 16 12.66 16.67 7.46
C TRP A 16 11.20 16.24 7.22
N SER A 17 10.45 17.01 6.43
CA SER A 17 9.17 16.51 5.94
C SER A 17 9.44 15.32 5.03
N SER A 18 8.79 14.18 5.28
CA SER A 18 9.08 12.93 4.57
C SER A 18 8.78 12.98 3.07
N PHE A 19 8.01 13.98 2.64
CA PHE A 19 7.76 14.29 1.25
C PHE A 19 8.99 14.92 0.57
N GLU A 20 9.72 15.79 1.27
CA GLU A 20 10.98 16.39 0.77
C GLU A 20 12.08 15.34 0.57
N THR A 21 12.09 14.30 1.41
CA THR A 21 13.06 13.20 1.33
C THR A 21 12.61 12.08 0.40
N GLY A 22 11.46 12.21 -0.28
CA GLY A 22 10.91 11.18 -1.17
C GLY A 22 10.51 9.88 -0.46
N SER A 23 10.37 9.95 0.86
CA SER A 23 10.28 8.81 1.76
C SER A 23 8.84 8.52 2.20
N PHE A 24 7.95 9.52 2.12
CA PHE A 24 6.54 9.45 2.58
C PHE A 24 6.35 8.96 4.03
N GLY A 25 7.42 8.89 4.84
CA GLY A 25 7.40 8.53 6.25
C GLY A 25 8.27 7.32 6.54
N ALA A 26 8.50 6.48 5.52
CA ALA A 26 9.14 5.17 5.66
C ALA A 26 10.57 5.23 6.21
N SER A 27 11.32 6.29 5.93
CA SER A 27 12.71 6.45 6.40
C SER A 27 12.82 6.96 7.84
N LEU A 28 11.72 7.48 8.42
CA LEU A 28 11.69 7.99 9.78
C LEU A 28 10.92 7.04 10.73
N ALA A 29 9.86 6.42 10.23
CA ALA A 29 9.08 5.40 10.91
C ALA A 29 8.51 4.46 9.83
N PRO A 30 9.17 3.33 9.53
CA PRO A 30 8.66 2.35 8.59
C PRO A 30 7.43 1.65 9.19
N GLU A 31 6.28 2.30 9.11
CA GLU A 31 4.99 1.74 9.45
C GLU A 31 4.28 1.29 8.19
N LEU A 32 3.87 0.02 8.16
CA LEU A 32 3.01 -0.48 7.10
C LEU A 32 1.58 -0.09 7.45
N HIS A 33 1.03 0.89 6.73
CA HIS A 33 -0.34 1.31 7.00
C HIS A 33 -1.35 0.27 6.50
N ASN A 34 -1.18 -0.22 5.27
CA ASN A 34 -2.07 -1.20 4.65
C ASN A 34 -1.39 -1.87 3.46
N LEU A 35 -2.06 -2.84 2.84
CA LEU A 35 -1.59 -3.47 1.60
C LEU A 35 -2.09 -2.71 0.36
N ALA A 36 -1.17 -2.41 -0.54
CA ALA A 36 -1.50 -1.98 -1.90
C ALA A 36 -1.83 -3.20 -2.78
N TRP A 37 -2.24 -2.97 -4.03
CA TRP A 37 -2.50 -4.07 -4.98
C TRP A 37 -1.29 -4.98 -5.17
N ALA A 38 -0.12 -4.37 -5.29
CA ALA A 38 1.16 -5.05 -5.24
C ALA A 38 2.02 -4.38 -4.16
N THR A 39 2.63 -5.17 -3.28
CA THR A 39 3.48 -4.67 -2.20
C THR A 39 4.78 -5.46 -2.18
N TYR A 40 5.92 -4.76 -2.27
CA TYR A 40 7.24 -5.36 -2.11
C TYR A 40 7.67 -5.25 -0.65
N PHE A 41 8.03 -6.39 -0.07
CA PHE A 41 8.60 -6.50 1.26
C PHE A 41 10.10 -6.73 1.11
N GLY A 42 10.89 -5.69 1.36
CA GLY A 42 12.36 -5.77 1.33
C GLY A 42 12.94 -6.51 2.54
N ASP A 43 14.27 -6.49 2.67
CA ASP A 43 14.99 -7.19 3.74
C ASP A 43 14.38 -6.98 5.12
N GLU A 44 13.98 -5.75 5.46
CA GLU A 44 13.40 -5.41 6.77
C GLU A 44 12.07 -6.12 7.09
N PHE A 45 11.37 -6.64 6.07
CA PHE A 45 10.09 -7.35 6.19
C PHE A 45 10.10 -8.71 5.47
N SER A 46 11.26 -9.20 5.04
CA SER A 46 11.40 -10.43 4.25
C SER A 46 10.98 -11.69 5.02
N GLU A 47 11.11 -11.66 6.34
CA GLU A 47 10.66 -12.72 7.24
C GLU A 47 9.18 -12.60 7.62
N GLU A 48 8.53 -11.47 7.32
CA GLU A 48 7.11 -11.29 7.57
C GLU A 48 6.29 -12.04 6.53
N GLY A 49 5.20 -12.66 6.95
CA GLY A 49 4.25 -13.31 6.05
C GLY A 49 4.62 -14.75 5.65
N ASP A 50 3.63 -15.64 5.72
CA ASP A 50 3.77 -17.03 5.25
C ASP A 50 3.57 -17.12 3.73
N ARG A 51 4.69 -17.12 2.99
CA ARG A 51 4.72 -17.15 1.52
C ARG A 51 4.12 -18.43 0.93
N ASP A 52 4.29 -19.56 1.60
CA ASP A 52 3.73 -20.83 1.15
C ASP A 52 2.21 -20.82 1.32
N ALA A 53 1.72 -20.31 2.45
CA ALA A 53 0.28 -20.10 2.66
C ALA A 53 -0.30 -19.08 1.67
N MET A 54 0.43 -18.00 1.35
CA MET A 54 0.00 -17.01 0.36
C MET A 54 -0.21 -17.66 -1.02
N LYS A 55 0.77 -18.44 -1.49
CA LYS A 55 0.66 -19.15 -2.77
C LYS A 55 -0.45 -20.19 -2.75
N ALA A 56 -0.63 -20.92 -1.64
CA ALA A 56 -1.71 -21.89 -1.49
C ALA A 56 -3.10 -21.24 -1.53
N GLU A 57 -3.21 -20.01 -1.03
CA GLU A 57 -4.44 -19.21 -1.07
C GLU A 57 -4.69 -18.52 -2.42
N GLY A 58 -3.77 -18.71 -3.39
CA GLY A 58 -3.90 -18.23 -4.76
C GLY A 58 -3.41 -16.78 -4.96
N PHE A 59 -2.61 -16.25 -4.04
CA PHE A 59 -1.91 -14.98 -4.25
C PHE A 59 -0.67 -15.18 -5.12
N ILE A 60 -0.33 -14.14 -5.90
CA ILE A 60 0.88 -14.14 -6.73
C ILE A 60 2.02 -13.62 -5.85
N VAL A 61 3.05 -14.45 -5.67
CA VAL A 61 4.23 -14.13 -4.85
C VAL A 61 5.48 -14.37 -5.68
N ASP A 62 6.19 -13.29 -5.98
CA ASP A 62 7.50 -13.32 -6.64
C ASP A 62 8.60 -13.13 -5.60
N GLU A 63 9.51 -14.10 -5.48
CA GLU A 63 10.62 -14.06 -4.52
C GLU A 63 11.89 -13.49 -5.16
N TYR A 64 12.61 -12.69 -4.40
CA TYR A 64 13.87 -12.05 -4.78
C TYR A 64 14.92 -12.31 -3.69
N GLU A 65 16.19 -12.02 -3.99
CA GLU A 65 17.30 -12.23 -3.03
C GLU A 65 17.06 -11.47 -1.71
N ASN A 66 16.50 -10.26 -1.80
CA ASN A 66 16.35 -9.32 -0.69
C ASN A 66 14.89 -9.01 -0.35
N GLY A 67 14.01 -10.02 -0.47
CA GLY A 67 12.59 -9.85 -0.20
C GLY A 67 11.65 -10.53 -1.17
N TYR A 68 10.39 -10.11 -1.17
CA TYR A 68 9.37 -10.67 -2.05
C TYR A 68 8.31 -9.62 -2.43
N LEU A 69 7.73 -9.79 -3.62
CA LEU A 69 6.58 -9.03 -4.09
C LEU A 69 5.33 -9.90 -3.94
N VAL A 70 4.29 -9.38 -3.29
CA VAL A 70 2.97 -10.01 -3.29
C VAL A 70 1.99 -9.16 -4.09
N GLN A 71 1.15 -9.81 -4.90
CA GLN A 71 0.04 -9.20 -5.61
C GLN A 71 -1.28 -9.84 -5.17
N ILE A 72 -2.27 -8.99 -4.89
CA ILE A 72 -3.59 -9.43 -4.40
C ILE A 72 -4.42 -10.07 -5.53
N THR A 73 -4.31 -9.51 -6.74
CA THR A 73 -4.97 -10.00 -7.95
C THR A 73 -4.02 -9.93 -9.14
N ALA A 74 -4.35 -10.61 -10.23
CA ALA A 74 -3.49 -10.66 -11.42
C ALA A 74 -3.45 -9.34 -12.20
N SER A 75 -4.49 -8.50 -12.09
CA SER A 75 -4.56 -7.22 -12.79
C SER A 75 -4.92 -6.09 -11.85
N LEU A 76 -4.23 -4.95 -12.00
CA LEU A 76 -4.58 -3.71 -11.30
C LEU A 76 -5.99 -3.24 -11.66
N GLU A 77 -6.48 -3.56 -12.86
CA GLU A 77 -7.84 -3.21 -13.31
C GLU A 77 -8.94 -3.87 -12.46
N ASP A 78 -8.63 -4.92 -11.71
CA ASP A 78 -9.59 -5.58 -10.82
C ASP A 78 -10.06 -4.67 -9.68
N LEU A 79 -9.27 -3.64 -9.33
CA LEU A 79 -9.68 -2.59 -8.38
C LEU A 79 -10.88 -1.80 -8.88
N ASP A 80 -10.93 -1.50 -10.18
CA ASP A 80 -12.02 -0.74 -10.78
C ASP A 80 -13.22 -1.65 -11.08
N ARG A 81 -12.96 -2.87 -11.54
CA ARG A 81 -14.01 -3.82 -11.92
C ARG A 81 -14.73 -4.44 -10.73
N SER A 82 -14.01 -4.68 -9.62
CA SER A 82 -14.52 -5.47 -8.49
C SER A 82 -13.80 -5.13 -7.20
N LEU A 83 -13.94 -3.87 -6.76
CA LEU A 83 -13.34 -3.38 -5.52
C LEU A 83 -13.68 -4.27 -4.30
N ASP A 84 -14.92 -4.78 -4.20
CA ASP A 84 -15.33 -5.65 -3.10
C ASP A 84 -14.52 -6.96 -3.04
N VAL A 85 -14.20 -7.53 -4.21
CA VAL A 85 -13.39 -8.76 -4.32
C VAL A 85 -11.95 -8.46 -3.92
N PHE A 86 -11.42 -7.32 -4.38
CA PHE A 86 -10.09 -6.85 -3.97
C PHE A 86 -10.00 -6.68 -2.45
N SER A 87 -10.97 -5.98 -1.86
CA SER A 87 -11.08 -5.74 -0.42
C SER A 87 -11.14 -7.02 0.38
N ALA A 88 -11.99 -7.98 -0.02
CA ALA A 88 -12.09 -9.28 0.64
C ALA A 88 -10.77 -10.06 0.58
N LYS A 89 -10.11 -10.07 -0.59
CA LYS A 89 -8.80 -10.70 -0.76
C LYS A 89 -7.71 -10.00 0.05
N ARG A 90 -7.74 -8.67 0.16
CA ARG A 90 -6.80 -7.90 0.98
C ARG A 90 -6.92 -8.24 2.46
N ILE A 91 -8.15 -8.31 2.97
CA ILE A 91 -8.41 -8.73 4.36
C ILE A 91 -7.85 -10.13 4.60
N LYS A 92 -8.11 -11.07 3.68
CA LYS A 92 -7.59 -12.43 3.76
C LYS A 92 -6.07 -12.48 3.69
N LEU A 93 -5.43 -11.70 2.82
CA LEU A 93 -3.98 -11.64 2.74
C LEU A 93 -3.37 -11.12 4.05
N LYS A 94 -3.97 -10.10 4.67
CA LYS A 94 -3.51 -9.56 5.95
C LYS A 94 -3.50 -10.59 7.07
N THR A 95 -4.35 -11.62 7.05
CA THR A 95 -4.35 -12.68 8.09
C THR A 95 -3.13 -13.60 8.02
N LEU A 96 -2.40 -13.59 6.90
CA LEU A 96 -1.16 -14.35 6.71
C LEU A 96 0.07 -13.64 7.27
N TYR A 97 -0.11 -12.43 7.81
CA TYR A 97 0.91 -11.65 8.49
C TYR A 97 0.65 -11.62 10.01
N ARG A 98 1.64 -11.19 10.79
CA ARG A 98 1.42 -10.93 12.21
C ARG A 98 0.38 -9.82 12.41
N ARG A 99 -0.45 -9.97 13.43
CA ARG A 99 -1.66 -9.16 13.68
C ARG A 99 -1.43 -7.64 13.76
N GLU A 100 -0.22 -7.22 14.14
CA GLU A 100 0.13 -5.81 14.41
C GLU A 100 1.06 -5.23 13.34
N LEU A 101 1.23 -5.92 12.21
CA LEU A 101 2.06 -5.42 11.12
C LEU A 101 1.42 -4.21 10.42
N PHE A 102 0.09 -4.22 10.25
CA PHE A 102 -0.65 -3.17 9.55
C PHE A 102 -1.42 -2.28 10.51
N SER A 103 -1.24 -0.96 10.42
CA SER A 103 -1.95 -0.02 11.30
C SER A 103 -3.42 0.20 10.91
N THR A 104 -3.76 0.03 9.64
CA THR A 104 -5.14 0.10 9.14
C THR A 104 -5.78 -1.27 9.27
N THR A 105 -6.77 -1.43 10.15
CA THR A 105 -7.47 -2.72 10.31
C THR A 105 -8.68 -2.82 9.39
N ASP A 106 -9.46 -1.74 9.29
CA ASP A 106 -10.67 -1.65 8.49
C ASP A 106 -10.42 -1.26 7.03
N GLU A 107 -11.23 -1.82 6.14
CA GLU A 107 -11.24 -1.43 4.73
C GLU A 107 -12.00 -0.09 4.58
N PRO A 108 -11.47 0.90 3.85
CA PRO A 108 -12.23 2.12 3.59
C PRO A 108 -13.49 1.79 2.79
N GLU A 109 -14.65 2.26 3.26
CA GLU A 109 -15.91 2.17 2.52
C GLU A 109 -15.75 2.87 1.17
N ALA A 110 -16.16 2.21 0.09
CA ALA A 110 -16.07 2.78 -1.24
C ALA A 110 -16.79 4.13 -1.26
N PRO A 111 -16.15 5.22 -1.71
CA PRO A 111 -16.84 6.50 -1.79
C PRO A 111 -18.05 6.35 -2.70
N ALA A 112 -19.21 6.86 -2.26
CA ALA A 112 -20.42 6.88 -3.06
C ALA A 112 -20.09 7.44 -4.46
N PRO A 113 -20.69 6.89 -5.54
CA PRO A 113 -20.37 7.33 -6.90
C PRO A 113 -20.52 8.84 -6.96
N SER A 114 -19.40 9.52 -7.19
CA SER A 114 -19.40 10.97 -7.32
C SER A 114 -20.21 11.30 -8.55
N THR A 115 -21.43 11.82 -8.34
CA THR A 115 -22.23 12.40 -9.39
C THR A 115 -21.41 13.53 -9.98
N ARG A 116 -20.67 13.26 -11.08
CA ARG A 116 -20.09 14.32 -11.89
C ARG A 116 -21.27 15.13 -12.39
N SER A 117 -21.55 16.22 -11.71
CA SER A 117 -22.46 17.24 -12.21
C SER A 117 -21.85 17.72 -13.51
N SER A 118 -22.39 17.24 -14.63
CA SER A 118 -22.08 17.76 -15.96
C SER A 118 -22.74 19.13 -16.05
N SER A 119 -22.11 20.14 -15.44
CA SER A 119 -22.39 21.53 -15.77
C SER A 119 -21.63 21.87 -17.04
N LEU A 120 -22.19 21.45 -18.17
CA LEU A 120 -21.90 22.01 -19.48
C LEU A 120 -23.08 22.91 -19.86
N SER A 121 -22.75 24.19 -20.10
CA SER A 121 -23.56 25.31 -20.56
C SER A 121 -24.08 26.26 -19.47
#